data_AF-A0A1M5KA50-F1
#
_entry.id   AF-A0A1M5KA50-F1
#
_cell.length_a   1.000
_cell.length_b   1.000
_cell.length_c   1.000
_cell.angle_alpha   90.00
_cell.angle_beta   90.00
_cell.angle_gamma   90.00
#
_symmetry.space_group_name_H-M   'P 1'
#
loop_
_entity.id
_entity.type
_entity.pdbx_description
1 polymer ?
#
loop_
_entity_poly.entity_id
_entity_poly.type
_entity_poly.pdbx_seq_one_letter_code
_entity_poly.pdbx_strand_id
1 'polypeptide(L)'
;MNTSGSHRNDPSHDPLPALIERSVRSLHGMLGLLDAEHAALRRGDAIAVKHLSDEKAAGLMSLQSLLAELRKRPWPAHLPANELVELLDRCQDQNRANGVLMNLQAARRQSGATALGLNAQGYGRQGASLLRAEIRTLANA
;
A
#
# COMPACT_ATOMS: atom_id res chain seq x y z
N MET A 1 -25.19 -30.67 11.34
CA MET A 1 -23.84 -30.54 10.75
C MET A 1 -23.80 -29.22 10.00
N ASN A 2 -23.16 -28.20 10.58
CA ASN A 2 -23.00 -26.87 9.97
C ASN A 2 -21.55 -26.69 9.53
N THR A 3 -21.29 -26.81 8.23
CA THR A 3 -20.05 -26.34 7.59
C THR A 3 -20.41 -25.41 6.44
N SER A 4 -21.04 -24.28 6.76
CA SER A 4 -21.06 -23.12 5.87
C SER A 4 -19.74 -22.37 6.07
N GLY A 5 -18.66 -22.96 5.55
CA GLY A 5 -17.35 -22.33 5.50
C GLY A 5 -17.42 -21.10 4.59
N SER A 6 -17.18 -19.93 5.19
CA SER A 6 -16.42 -18.77 4.69
C SER A 6 -16.04 -18.69 3.19
N HIS A 7 -16.97 -18.93 2.26
CA HIS A 7 -16.72 -18.81 0.81
C HIS A 7 -16.82 -17.37 0.29
N ARG A 8 -17.18 -16.39 1.14
CA ARG A 8 -17.48 -15.01 0.69
C ARG A 8 -16.26 -14.14 0.42
N ASN A 9 -15.03 -14.61 0.68
CA ASN A 9 -13.83 -13.78 0.56
C ASN A 9 -12.70 -14.39 -0.28
N ASP A 10 -12.89 -15.57 -0.87
CA ASP A 10 -11.86 -16.19 -1.71
C ASP A 10 -11.87 -15.57 -3.14
N PRO A 11 -10.85 -14.79 -3.53
CA PRO A 11 -10.80 -14.14 -4.84
C PRO A 11 -10.62 -15.12 -6.01
N SER A 12 -10.27 -16.39 -5.74
CA SER A 12 -10.05 -17.40 -6.78
C SER A 12 -11.32 -17.78 -7.54
N HIS A 13 -12.50 -17.59 -6.94
CA HIS A 13 -13.80 -17.91 -7.53
C HIS A 13 -14.53 -16.71 -8.15
N ASP A 14 -14.02 -15.48 -7.94
CA ASP A 14 -14.67 -14.28 -8.47
C ASP A 14 -14.56 -14.23 -10.00
N PRO A 15 -15.60 -13.78 -10.74
CA PRO A 15 -15.45 -13.46 -12.15
C PRO A 15 -14.47 -12.30 -12.32
N LEU A 16 -13.71 -12.30 -13.42
CA LEU A 16 -12.64 -11.33 -13.64
C LEU A 16 -13.06 -9.84 -13.49
N PRO A 17 -14.23 -9.39 -13.98
CA PRO A 17 -14.71 -8.04 -13.72
C PRO A 17 -14.88 -7.70 -12.24
N ALA A 18 -15.39 -8.64 -11.43
CA ALA A 18 -15.56 -8.44 -9.99
C ALA A 18 -14.20 -8.39 -9.27
N LEU A 19 -13.25 -9.21 -9.71
CA LEU A 19 -11.88 -9.18 -9.18
C LEU A 19 -11.17 -7.85 -9.49
N ILE A 20 -11.36 -7.32 -10.69
CA ILE A 20 -10.87 -5.98 -11.09
C ILE A 20 -11.51 -4.90 -10.22
N GLU A 21 -12.85 -4.91 -10.08
CA GLU A 21 -13.58 -3.92 -9.27
C GLU A 21 -13.13 -3.95 -7.79
N ARG A 22 -12.97 -5.14 -7.20
CA ARG A 22 -12.44 -5.31 -5.85
C ARG A 22 -11.02 -4.76 -5.72
N SER A 23 -10.18 -4.98 -6.73
CA SER A 23 -8.80 -4.46 -6.76
C SER A 23 -8.76 -2.94 -6.83
N VAL A 24 -9.58 -2.33 -7.70
CA VAL A 24 -9.72 -0.87 -7.79
C VAL A 24 -10.21 -0.29 -6.46
N ARG A 25 -11.24 -0.89 -5.86
CA ARG A 25 -11.76 -0.46 -4.55
C ARG A 25 -10.71 -0.55 -3.44
N SER A 26 -9.94 -1.64 -3.45
CA SER A 26 -8.84 -1.85 -2.49
C SER A 26 -7.74 -0.79 -2.66
N LEU A 27 -7.38 -0.45 -3.91
CA LEU A 27 -6.42 0.61 -4.22
C LEU A 27 -6.90 1.99 -3.79
N HIS A 28 -8.18 2.33 -4.00
CA HIS A 28 -8.76 3.56 -3.47
C HIS A 28 -8.69 3.63 -1.94
N GLY A 29 -8.99 2.53 -1.25
CA GLY A 29 -8.85 2.43 0.19
C GLY A 29 -7.40 2.64 0.65
N MET A 30 -6.45 2.02 -0.04
CA MET A 30 -5.02 2.20 0.23
C MET A 30 -4.56 3.65 0.04
N LEU A 31 -5.00 4.31 -1.03
CA LEU A 31 -4.69 5.71 -1.27
C LEU A 31 -5.24 6.61 -0.16
N GLY A 32 -6.48 6.38 0.27
CA GLY A 32 -7.07 7.11 1.40
C GLY A 32 -6.28 6.94 2.71
N LEU A 33 -5.80 5.73 3.00
CA LEU A 33 -4.92 5.48 4.16
C LEU A 33 -3.59 6.21 4.04
N LEU A 34 -2.98 6.23 2.85
CA LEU A 34 -1.73 6.94 2.58
C LEU A 34 -1.89 8.47 2.70
N ASP A 35 -3.00 9.03 2.25
CA ASP A 35 -3.31 10.46 2.41
C ASP A 35 -3.54 10.82 3.88
N ALA A 36 -4.28 9.99 4.62
CA ALA A 36 -4.49 10.16 6.05
C ALA A 36 -3.16 10.09 6.83
N GLU A 37 -2.29 9.15 6.48
CA GLU A 37 -0.96 9.00 7.07
C GLU A 37 -0.10 10.22 6.77
N HIS A 38 -0.15 10.75 5.55
CA HIS A 38 0.54 11.99 5.20
C HIS A 38 0.11 13.15 6.10
N ALA A 39 -1.20 13.31 6.29
CA ALA A 39 -1.74 14.35 7.15
C ALA A 39 -1.34 14.16 8.63
N ALA A 40 -1.35 12.92 9.13
CA ALA A 40 -0.91 12.59 10.48
C ALA A 40 0.59 12.87 10.68
N LEU A 41 1.43 12.49 9.70
CA LEU A 41 2.84 12.84 9.67
C LEU A 41 3.00 14.35 9.72
N ARG A 42 2.32 15.13 8.88
CA ARG A 42 2.42 16.60 8.90
C ARG A 42 2.04 17.22 10.26
N ARG A 43 1.09 16.63 10.99
CA ARG A 43 0.70 17.07 12.34
C ARG A 43 1.64 16.58 13.45
N GLY A 44 2.55 15.64 13.15
CA GLY A 44 3.42 15.03 14.15
C GLY A 44 2.69 14.04 15.07
N ASP A 45 1.53 13.54 14.65
CA ASP A 45 0.71 12.61 15.44
C ASP A 45 1.21 11.17 15.30
N ALA A 46 2.14 10.79 16.17
CA ALA A 46 2.78 9.47 16.12
C ALA A 46 1.81 8.30 16.38
N ILE A 47 0.75 8.52 17.15
CA ILE A 47 -0.24 7.47 17.46
C ILE A 47 -1.07 7.19 16.21
N ALA A 48 -1.57 8.24 15.55
CA ALA A 48 -2.31 8.10 14.30
C ALA A 48 -1.43 7.49 13.19
N VAL A 49 -0.17 7.91 13.07
CA VAL A 49 0.76 7.33 12.08
C VAL A 49 0.96 5.84 12.30
N LYS A 50 1.13 5.39 13.54
CA LYS A 50 1.27 3.97 13.86
C LYS A 50 0.00 3.20 13.51
N HIS A 51 -1.17 3.69 13.93
CA HIS A 51 -2.45 3.05 13.65
C HIS A 51 -2.68 2.91 12.13
N LEU A 52 -2.45 3.97 11.37
CA LEU A 52 -2.59 3.98 9.91
C LEU A 52 -1.56 3.07 9.23
N SER A 53 -0.35 2.95 9.77
CA SER A 53 0.65 1.99 9.28
C SER A 53 0.20 0.54 9.48
N ASP A 54 -0.38 0.24 10.65
CA ASP A 54 -0.90 -1.09 10.97
C ASP A 54 -2.09 -1.45 10.05
N GLU A 55 -3.01 -0.51 9.80
CA GLU A 55 -4.11 -0.67 8.83
C GLU A 55 -3.61 -0.87 7.39
N LYS A 56 -2.62 -0.08 6.95
CA LYS A 56 -2.00 -0.25 5.63
C LYS A 56 -1.39 -1.64 5.46
N ALA A 57 -0.71 -2.17 6.48
CA ALA A 57 -0.11 -3.49 6.40
C ALA A 57 -1.16 -4.59 6.17
N ALA A 58 -2.30 -4.52 6.87
CA ALA A 58 -3.41 -5.43 6.67
C ALA A 58 -4.04 -5.27 5.27
N GLY A 59 -4.26 -4.02 4.82
CA GLY A 59 -4.77 -3.72 3.49
C GLY A 59 -3.85 -4.23 2.38
N LEU A 60 -2.53 -4.14 2.56
CA LEU A 60 -1.53 -4.58 1.59
C LEU A 60 -1.60 -6.10 1.36
N MET A 61 -1.76 -6.90 2.42
CA MET A 61 -1.91 -8.36 2.30
C MET A 61 -3.15 -8.75 1.48
N SER A 62 -4.26 -8.04 1.69
CA SER A 62 -5.49 -8.24 0.92
C SER A 62 -5.31 -7.86 -0.55
N LEU A 63 -4.70 -6.70 -0.81
CA LEU A 63 -4.42 -6.23 -2.17
C LEU A 63 -3.44 -7.15 -2.92
N GLN A 64 -2.38 -7.62 -2.25
CA GLN A 64 -1.44 -8.60 -2.82
C GLN A 64 -2.15 -9.88 -3.26
N SER A 65 -3.10 -10.38 -2.47
CA SER A 65 -3.88 -11.56 -2.83
C SER A 65 -4.75 -11.33 -4.07
N LEU A 66 -5.39 -10.16 -4.17
CA LEU A 66 -6.20 -9.79 -5.34
C LEU A 66 -5.34 -9.65 -6.61
N LEU A 67 -4.20 -8.96 -6.51
CA LEU A 67 -3.27 -8.78 -7.62
C LEU A 67 -2.66 -10.12 -8.05
N ALA A 68 -2.33 -11.01 -7.11
CA ALA A 68 -1.82 -12.35 -7.44
C ALA A 68 -2.85 -13.18 -8.22
N GLU A 69 -4.14 -13.08 -7.91
CA GLU A 69 -5.19 -13.74 -8.69
C GLU A 69 -5.40 -13.09 -10.07
N LEU A 70 -5.31 -11.76 -10.17
CA LEU A 70 -5.37 -11.07 -11.47
C LEU A 70 -4.23 -11.52 -12.39
N ARG A 71 -3.03 -11.72 -11.85
CA ARG A 71 -1.85 -12.19 -12.61
C ARG A 71 -2.01 -13.57 -13.22
N LYS A 72 -2.83 -14.44 -12.62
CA LYS A 72 -3.06 -15.80 -13.11
C LYS A 72 -4.03 -15.85 -14.29
N ARG A 73 -4.71 -14.75 -14.60
CA ARG A 73 -5.80 -14.69 -15.56
C ARG A 73 -5.41 -13.87 -16.77
N PRO A 74 -5.73 -14.32 -18.00
CA PRO A 74 -5.47 -13.52 -19.19
C PRO A 74 -6.25 -12.22 -19.13
N TRP A 75 -5.57 -11.10 -19.36
CA TRP A 75 -6.21 -9.79 -19.37
C TRP A 75 -7.05 -9.64 -20.65
N PRO A 76 -8.35 -9.29 -20.57
CA PRO A 76 -9.18 -9.19 -21.75
C PRO A 76 -8.82 -7.93 -22.53
N ALA A 77 -8.61 -8.07 -23.85
CA ALA A 77 -8.21 -6.97 -24.73
C ALA A 77 -9.20 -5.78 -24.75
N HIS A 78 -10.44 -5.99 -24.32
CA HIS A 78 -11.50 -4.97 -24.26
C HIS A 78 -11.56 -4.23 -22.91
N LEU A 79 -10.80 -4.67 -21.90
CA LEU A 79 -10.79 -4.07 -20.58
C LEU A 79 -9.59 -3.13 -20.43
N PRO A 80 -9.80 -1.83 -20.21
CA PRO A 80 -8.69 -0.89 -20.03
C PRO A 80 -8.00 -1.16 -18.69
N ALA A 81 -6.70 -1.47 -18.71
CA ALA A 81 -5.88 -1.62 -17.51
C ALA A 81 -5.47 -0.26 -16.89
N ASN A 82 -5.74 0.84 -17.59
CA ASN A 82 -5.21 2.18 -17.29
C ASN A 82 -5.55 2.64 -15.87
N GLU A 83 -6.81 2.48 -15.44
CA GLU A 83 -7.23 2.93 -14.11
C GLU A 83 -6.49 2.21 -12.98
N LEU A 84 -6.29 0.89 -13.11
CA LEU A 84 -5.58 0.08 -12.12
C LEU A 84 -4.10 0.45 -12.02
N VAL A 85 -3.47 0.70 -13.17
CA VAL A 85 -2.07 1.16 -13.25
C VAL A 85 -1.92 2.56 -12.66
N GLU A 86 -2.79 3.50 -13.05
CA GLU A 86 -2.77 4.88 -12.55
C GLU A 86 -2.96 4.93 -11.02
N LEU A 87 -3.87 4.13 -10.47
CA LEU A 87 -4.08 4.05 -9.03
C LEU A 87 -2.88 3.45 -8.28
N LEU A 88 -2.24 2.44 -8.84
CA LEU A 88 -1.01 1.85 -8.29
C LEU A 88 0.12 2.88 -8.26
N ASP A 89 0.30 3.62 -9.34
CA ASP A 89 1.32 4.67 -9.44
C ASP A 89 1.06 5.78 -8.41
N ARG A 90 -0.18 6.24 -8.28
CA ARG A 90 -0.58 7.22 -7.26
C ARG A 90 -0.30 6.72 -5.84
N CYS A 91 -0.64 5.47 -5.52
CA CYS A 91 -0.33 4.89 -4.21
C CYS A 91 1.18 4.87 -3.95
N GLN A 92 2.00 4.54 -4.95
CA GLN A 92 3.45 4.50 -4.80
C GLN A 92 4.06 5.89 -4.59
N ASP A 93 3.62 6.87 -5.37
CA ASP A 93 4.11 8.24 -5.25
C ASP A 93 3.72 8.84 -3.90
N GLN A 94 2.50 8.60 -3.43
CA GLN A 94 2.07 9.04 -2.10
C GLN A 94 2.86 8.35 -0.98
N ASN A 95 3.09 7.04 -1.08
CA ASN A 95 3.91 6.32 -0.11
C ASN A 95 5.37 6.81 -0.11
N ARG A 96 5.92 7.17 -1.28
CA ARG A 96 7.25 7.79 -1.38
C ARG A 96 7.27 9.14 -0.69
N ALA A 97 6.26 9.98 -0.89
CA ALA A 97 6.13 11.28 -0.23
C ALA A 97 6.08 11.13 1.31
N ASN A 98 5.32 10.14 1.82
CA ASN A 98 5.26 9.84 3.25
C ASN A 98 6.63 9.42 3.80
N GLY A 99 7.36 8.55 3.09
CA GLY A 99 8.71 8.15 3.46
C GLY A 99 9.71 9.32 3.53
N VAL A 100 9.65 10.26 2.57
CA VAL A 100 10.46 11.49 2.60
C VAL A 100 10.12 12.34 3.83
N LEU A 101 8.83 12.50 4.14
CA LEU A 101 8.39 13.28 5.28
C LEU A 101 8.80 12.64 6.62
N MET A 102 8.69 11.32 6.76
CA MET A 102 9.19 10.58 7.93
C MET A 102 10.69 10.79 8.13
N ASN A 103 11.48 10.68 7.07
CA ASN A 103 12.93 10.90 7.14
C ASN A 103 13.27 12.34 7.55
N LEU A 104 12.55 13.32 7.02
CA LEU A 104 12.72 14.73 7.40
C LEU A 104 12.39 14.97 8.88
N GLN A 105 11.34 14.33 9.40
CA GLN A 105 11.00 14.41 10.82
C GLN A 105 12.01 13.70 11.71
N ALA A 106 12.51 12.54 11.30
CA ALA A 106 13.58 11.83 11.99
C ALA A 106 14.85 12.68 12.06
N ALA A 107 15.24 13.32 10.94
CA ALA A 107 16.39 14.22 10.89
C ALA A 107 16.20 15.43 11.82
N ARG A 108 15.01 16.06 11.84
CA ARG A 108 14.71 17.16 12.79
C ARG A 108 14.78 16.72 14.24
N ARG A 109 14.26 15.53 14.56
CA ARG A 109 14.37 14.93 15.91
C ARG A 109 15.81 14.65 16.25
N GLN A 110 16.62 14.11 15.34
CA GLN A 110 18.05 13.89 15.56
C GLN A 110 18.79 15.21 15.77
N SER A 111 18.58 16.25 14.96
CA SER A 111 19.23 17.55 15.15
C SER A 111 18.80 18.23 16.46
N GLY A 112 17.52 18.15 16.82
CA GLY A 112 17.02 18.62 18.12
C GLY A 112 17.53 17.79 19.30
N ALA A 113 17.67 16.47 19.12
CA ALA A 113 18.22 15.55 20.10
C ALA A 113 19.75 15.70 20.20
N THR A 114 20.46 16.05 19.13
CA THR A 114 21.90 16.40 19.18
C THR A 114 22.09 17.72 19.92
N ALA A 115 21.16 18.68 19.76
CA ALA A 115 21.10 19.90 20.57
C ALA A 115 20.68 19.63 22.04
N LEU A 116 20.08 18.47 22.34
CA LEU A 116 19.65 18.02 23.67
C LEU A 116 20.45 16.80 24.21
N GLY A 117 21.54 16.38 23.56
CA GLY A 117 22.39 15.25 23.96
C GLY A 117 21.85 13.81 23.79
N LEU A 118 20.79 13.56 23.02
CA LEU A 118 20.14 12.24 22.85
C LEU A 118 20.39 11.64 21.45
N ASN A 119 20.88 10.40 21.36
CA ASN A 119 21.15 9.68 20.11
C ASN A 119 19.93 8.84 19.67
N ALA A 120 19.45 8.99 18.42
CA ALA A 120 18.38 8.15 17.85
C ALA A 120 18.74 7.65 16.43
N GLN A 121 18.91 6.33 16.26
CA GLN A 121 19.15 5.68 14.96
C GLN A 121 17.82 5.41 14.21
N GLY A 122 17.80 5.61 12.89
CA GLY A 122 16.58 5.61 12.05
C GLY A 122 16.30 4.30 11.29
N TYR A 123 15.02 4.09 10.94
CA TYR A 123 14.48 3.00 10.11
C TYR A 123 13.85 3.57 8.83
N GLY A 124 13.95 2.86 7.68
CA GLY A 124 13.15 3.25 6.49
C GLY A 124 13.45 2.65 5.11
N ARG A 125 14.44 1.76 4.92
CA ARG A 125 14.87 1.35 3.56
C ARG A 125 14.20 0.13 2.92
N GLN A 126 13.45 -0.69 3.66
CA GLN A 126 13.09 -2.04 3.18
C GLN A 126 11.78 -2.15 2.38
N GLY A 127 10.83 -1.22 2.48
CA GLY A 127 9.50 -1.39 1.85
C GLY A 127 9.41 -1.10 0.35
N ALA A 128 10.28 -0.23 -0.19
CA ALA A 128 10.14 0.28 -1.56
C ALA A 128 10.71 -0.65 -2.65
N SER A 129 11.52 -1.65 -2.29
CA SER A 129 12.20 -2.53 -3.25
C SER A 129 11.32 -3.68 -3.76
N LEU A 130 10.37 -4.16 -2.95
CA LEU A 130 9.54 -5.33 -3.28
C LEU A 130 8.51 -5.01 -4.39
N LEU A 131 7.83 -3.87 -4.30
CA LEU A 131 6.76 -3.49 -5.25
C LEU A 131 7.28 -3.21 -6.67
N ARG A 132 8.51 -2.70 -6.80
CA ARG A 132 9.12 -2.38 -8.11
C ARG A 132 9.49 -3.62 -8.93
N ALA A 133 9.90 -4.69 -8.25
CA ALA A 133 10.22 -5.95 -8.90
C ALA A 133 8.95 -6.64 -9.43
N GLU A 134 7.83 -6.53 -8.70
CA GLU A 134 6.57 -7.16 -9.09
C GLU A 134 5.92 -6.55 -10.32
N ILE A 135 6.08 -5.24 -10.54
CA ILE A 135 5.45 -4.49 -11.64
C ILE A 135 6.20 -4.63 -12.96
N ARG A 136 7.53 -4.69 -12.93
CA ARG A 136 8.33 -4.88 -14.15
C ARG A 136 8.05 -6.25 -14.79
N THR A 137 7.70 -7.25 -13.99
CA THR A 137 7.32 -8.58 -14.48
C THR A 137 5.89 -8.60 -15.05
N LEU A 138 5.03 -7.65 -14.69
CA LEU A 138 3.68 -7.52 -15.22
C LEU A 138 3.62 -6.76 -16.55
N ALA A 139 4.49 -5.78 -16.75
CA ALA A 139 4.51 -4.94 -17.95
C ALA A 139 5.22 -5.59 -19.16
N ASN A 140 5.88 -6.74 -18.98
CA ASN A 140 6.66 -7.43 -20.02
C ASN A 140 6.19 -8.87 -20.28
N ALA A 141 5.03 -9.26 -19.74
CA ALA A 141 4.38 -10.55 -19.96
C ALA A 141 3.12 -10.35 -20.81
#